data_AF-A0A949IS65-F1
#
_entry.id   AF-A0A949IS65-F1
#
_cell.length_a   1.000
_cell.length_b   1.000
_cell.length_c   1.000
_cell.angle_alpha   90.00
_cell.angle_beta   90.00
_cell.angle_gamma   90.00
#
_symmetry.space_group_name_H-M   'P 1'
#
loop_
_entity.id
_entity.type
_entity.pdbx_description
1 polymer ?
#
loop_
_entity_poly.entity_id
_entity_poly.type
_entity_poly.pdbx_seq_one_letter_code
_entity_poly.pdbx_strand_id
1 'polypeptide(L)'
;MDIAEIFNSYAGKEIQVEKRYVFLSFGKRSYTYGEVKPVKNDPVLKAMQRAAREKGLTLRLWFSESSRSCDYRQDRVNVHVTMGEDGKYRVSDRFMLG
;
A
#
# COMPACT_ATOMS: atom_id res chain seq x y z
N MET A 1 -16.06 -5.41 15.99
CA MET A 1 -14.76 -5.69 15.34
C MET A 1 -14.15 -4.37 14.95
N ASP A 2 -13.03 -4.06 15.61
CA ASP A 2 -12.27 -2.83 15.42
C ASP A 2 -11.60 -2.84 14.02
N ILE A 3 -11.45 -1.67 13.41
CA ILE A 3 -10.69 -1.51 12.16
C ILE A 3 -9.26 -2.05 12.36
N ALA A 4 -8.69 -1.84 13.54
CA ALA A 4 -7.38 -2.37 13.89
C ALA A 4 -7.32 -3.89 13.81
N GLU A 5 -8.29 -4.58 14.43
CA GLU A 5 -8.37 -6.04 14.41
C GLU A 5 -8.51 -6.59 12.98
N ILE A 6 -9.32 -5.92 12.14
CA ILE A 6 -9.51 -6.30 10.75
C ILE A 6 -8.18 -6.24 9.99
N PHE A 7 -7.50 -5.09 10.02
CA PHE A 7 -6.29 -4.92 9.22
C PHE A 7 -5.08 -5.70 9.79
N ASN A 8 -5.00 -5.86 11.11
CA ASN A 8 -3.99 -6.69 11.75
C ASN A 8 -4.14 -8.18 11.38
N SER A 9 -5.35 -8.66 11.06
CA SER A 9 -5.55 -10.03 10.56
C SER A 9 -4.89 -10.32 9.19
N TYR A 10 -4.43 -9.27 8.50
CA TYR A 10 -3.66 -9.38 7.26
C TYR A 10 -2.15 -9.24 7.48
N ALA A 11 -1.69 -8.88 8.68
CA ALA A 11 -0.26 -8.74 8.98
C ALA A 11 0.50 -10.05 8.63
N GLY A 12 1.66 -9.90 7.99
CA GLY A 12 2.49 -11.00 7.51
C GLY A 12 2.02 -11.64 6.20
N LYS A 13 0.80 -11.35 5.70
CA LYS A 13 0.35 -11.88 4.41
C LYS A 13 1.13 -11.23 3.28
N GLU A 14 1.58 -12.09 2.36
CA GLU A 14 2.28 -11.68 1.15
C GLU A 14 1.30 -11.02 0.17
N ILE A 15 1.76 -9.94 -0.47
CA ILE A 15 1.07 -9.33 -1.60
C ILE A 15 1.98 -9.32 -2.82
N GLN A 16 1.40 -9.59 -3.98
CA GLN A 16 2.11 -9.51 -5.24
C GLN A 16 2.28 -8.05 -5.67
N VAL A 17 3.48 -7.71 -6.12
CA VAL A 17 3.82 -6.37 -6.60
C VAL A 17 4.54 -6.43 -7.95
N GLU A 18 4.38 -5.36 -8.72
CA GLU A 18 5.11 -5.06 -9.92
C GLU A 18 6.07 -3.90 -9.63
N LYS A 19 7.35 -4.08 -9.96
CA LYS A 19 8.34 -3.00 -9.94
C LYS A 19 8.44 -2.41 -11.35
N ARG A 20 8.35 -1.09 -11.46
CA ARG A 20 8.56 -0.39 -12.74
C ARG A 20 9.40 0.86 -12.53
N TYR A 21 10.20 1.21 -13.53
CA TYR A 21 10.90 2.49 -13.54
C TYR A 21 10.02 3.52 -14.23
N VAL A 22 9.77 4.63 -13.55
CA VAL A 22 9.02 5.76 -14.11
C VAL A 22 9.99 6.87 -14.46
N PHE A 23 9.86 7.36 -15.68
CA PHE A 23 10.56 8.53 -16.16
C PHE A 23 9.65 9.74 -16.04
N LEU A 24 10.06 10.75 -15.28
CA LEU A 24 9.39 12.04 -15.19
C LEU A 24 10.29 13.13 -15.77
N SER A 25 9.73 13.93 -16.66
CA SER A 25 10.37 15.15 -17.16
C SER A 25 9.66 16.36 -16.57
N PHE A 26 10.40 17.22 -15.87
CA PHE A 26 9.94 18.49 -15.34
C PHE A 26 10.82 19.61 -15.91
N GLY A 27 10.28 20.33 -16.90
CA GLY A 27 11.02 21.36 -17.63
C GLY A 27 12.20 20.78 -18.40
N LYS A 28 13.43 21.24 -18.09
CA LYS A 28 14.68 20.74 -18.71
C LYS A 28 15.34 19.59 -17.93
N ARG A 29 14.73 19.11 -16.84
CA ARG A 29 15.29 18.04 -16.00
C ARG A 29 14.47 16.77 -16.13
N SER A 30 15.16 15.64 -16.23
CA SER A 30 14.56 14.30 -16.19
C SER A 30 14.99 13.55 -14.94
N TYR A 31 14.06 12.76 -14.41
CA TYR A 31 14.25 11.91 -13.24
C TYR A 31 13.72 10.52 -13.54
N THR A 32 14.49 9.50 -13.18
CA THR A 32 14.05 8.11 -13.18
C THR A 32 13.94 7.64 -11.74
N TYR A 33 12.81 7.09 -11.35
CA TYR A 33 12.64 6.48 -10.02
C TYR A 33 11.97 5.12 -10.14
N GLY A 34 12.32 4.21 -9.21
CA GLY A 34 11.64 2.95 -9.04
C GLY A 34 10.28 3.17 -8.39
N GLU A 35 9.24 2.58 -8.96
CA GLU A 35 7.89 2.57 -8.42
C GLU A 35 7.47 1.13 -8.16
N VAL A 36 6.98 0.86 -6.95
CA VAL A 36 6.40 -0.43 -6.56
C VAL A 36 4.88 -0.28 -6.54
N LYS A 37 4.18 -1.14 -7.29
CA LYS A 37 2.71 -1.17 -7.31
C LYS A 37 2.21 -2.57 -6.98
N PRO A 38 1.10 -2.71 -6.25
CA PRO A 38 0.51 -4.02 -6.07
C PRO A 38 -0.15 -4.50 -7.37
N VAL A 39 -0.14 -5.81 -7.60
CA VAL A 39 -0.86 -6.44 -8.71
C VAL A 39 -2.36 -6.27 -8.47
N LYS A 40 -3.11 -5.79 -9.47
CA LYS A 40 -4.54 -5.46 -9.32
C LYS A 40 -5.42 -6.63 -8.87
N ASN A 41 -5.01 -7.87 -9.21
CA ASN A 41 -5.78 -9.08 -8.95
C ASN A 41 -5.31 -9.87 -7.73
N ASP A 42 -4.40 -9.31 -6.93
CA ASP A 42 -3.93 -9.96 -5.71
C ASP A 42 -5.11 -10.24 -4.74
N PRO A 43 -5.26 -11.49 -4.24
CA PRO A 43 -6.40 -11.88 -3.42
C PRO A 43 -6.40 -11.21 -2.04
N VAL A 44 -5.22 -10.97 -1.46
CA VAL A 44 -5.07 -10.28 -0.17
C VAL A 44 -5.47 -8.83 -0.32
N LEU A 45 -5.01 -8.17 -1.40
CA LEU A 45 -5.41 -6.80 -1.72
C LEU A 45 -6.92 -6.67 -1.89
N LYS A 46 -7.54 -7.55 -2.67
CA LYS A 46 -9.00 -7.54 -2.88
C LYS A 46 -9.76 -7.72 -1.57
N ALA A 47 -9.29 -8.62 -0.70
CA ALA A 47 -9.90 -8.84 0.61
C ALA A 47 -9.79 -7.58 1.49
N MET A 48 -8.62 -6.94 1.54
CA MET A 48 -8.42 -5.69 2.29
C MET A 48 -9.25 -4.53 1.75
N GLN A 49 -9.34 -4.40 0.42
CA GLN A 49 -10.17 -3.37 -0.23
C GLN A 49 -11.65 -3.55 0.11
N ARG A 50 -12.13 -4.80 0.09
CA ARG A 50 -13.49 -5.13 0.50
C ARG A 50 -13.73 -4.78 1.97
N ALA A 51 -12.80 -5.17 2.85
CA ALA A 51 -12.90 -4.88 4.27
C ALA A 51 -12.92 -3.37 4.57
N ALA A 52 -12.10 -2.58 3.87
CA ALA A 52 -12.14 -1.11 3.95
C ALA A 52 -13.50 -0.57 3.51
N ARG A 53 -14.01 -1.05 2.36
CA ARG A 53 -15.28 -0.60 1.79
C ARG A 53 -16.48 -0.93 2.69
N GLU A 54 -16.49 -2.09 3.33
CA GLU A 54 -17.53 -2.48 4.31
C GLU A 54 -17.55 -1.56 5.54
N LYS A 55 -16.47 -0.80 5.78
CA LYS A 55 -16.37 0.23 6.83
C LYS A 55 -16.52 1.66 6.31
N GLY A 56 -16.88 1.85 5.04
CA GLY A 56 -16.97 3.19 4.42
C GLY A 56 -15.61 3.85 4.20
N LEU A 57 -14.52 3.08 4.18
CA LEU A 57 -13.15 3.57 4.01
C LEU A 57 -12.57 3.17 2.65
N THR A 58 -11.60 3.96 2.21
CA THR A 58 -10.74 3.68 1.06
C THR A 58 -9.39 3.14 1.54
N LEU A 59 -8.85 2.15 0.83
CA LEU A 59 -7.55 1.56 1.16
C LEU A 59 -6.41 2.26 0.40
N ARG A 60 -5.34 2.61 1.11
CA ARG A 60 -4.06 3.03 0.53
C ARG A 60 -2.92 2.16 1.09
N LEU A 61 -2.15 1.51 0.23
CA LEU A 61 -0.99 0.71 0.66
C LEU A 61 0.26 1.56 0.70
N TRP A 62 1.01 1.57 1.80
CA TRP A 62 2.26 2.30 2.03
C TRP A 62 3.49 1.39 1.92
N PHE A 63 4.17 1.43 0.77
CA PHE A 63 5.43 0.73 0.56
C PHE A 63 6.61 1.53 1.13
N SER A 64 7.49 0.88 1.90
CA SER A 64 8.68 1.51 2.51
C SER A 64 9.61 2.19 1.50
N GLU A 65 9.64 1.72 0.25
CA GLU A 65 10.53 2.24 -0.80
C GLU A 65 9.90 3.37 -1.64
N SER A 66 8.66 3.76 -1.35
CA SER A 66 7.93 4.75 -2.17
C SER A 66 7.86 6.13 -1.52
N SER A 67 8.26 7.17 -2.25
CA SER A 67 8.02 8.57 -1.87
C SER A 67 6.54 8.91 -2.07
N ARG A 68 5.93 9.63 -1.11
CA ARG A 68 4.47 9.85 -1.10
C ARG A 68 4.09 11.24 -0.63
N SER A 69 2.95 11.72 -1.14
CA SER A 69 2.24 12.86 -0.59
C SER A 69 1.65 12.52 0.79
N CYS A 70 1.89 13.38 1.77
CA CYS A 70 1.20 13.40 3.05
C CYS A 70 -0.12 14.19 2.92
N ASP A 71 -1.01 13.75 2.05
CA ASP A 71 -2.38 14.24 2.01
C ASP A 71 -3.20 13.56 3.12
N TYR A 72 -4.04 14.28 3.85
CA TYR A 72 -4.91 13.70 4.89
C TYR A 72 -6.33 13.52 4.36
N ARG A 73 -6.93 12.35 4.57
CA ARG A 73 -8.30 12.01 4.16
C ARG A 73 -9.03 11.22 5.23
N GLN A 74 -10.12 11.78 5.76
CA GLN A 74 -10.91 11.13 6.82
C GLN A 74 -11.52 9.79 6.39
N ASP A 75 -11.72 9.57 5.09
CA ASP A 75 -12.32 8.37 4.51
C ASP A 75 -11.28 7.31 4.12
N ARG A 76 -10.11 7.28 4.77
CA ARG A 76 -8.99 6.45 4.33
C ARG A 76 -8.28 5.70 5.44
N VAL A 77 -7.93 4.46 5.13
CA VAL A 77 -7.00 3.63 5.88
C VAL A 77 -5.71 3.44 5.08
N ASN A 78 -4.60 3.77 5.71
CA ASN A 78 -3.25 3.58 5.18
C ASN A 78 -2.67 2.32 5.81
N VAL A 79 -2.36 1.31 5.02
CA VAL A 79 -1.76 0.06 5.50
C VAL A 79 -0.33 -0.03 5.02
N HIS A 80 0.61 -0.25 5.92
CA HIS A 80 2.01 -0.37 5.57
C HIS A 80 2.31 -1.73 4.95
N VAL A 81 3.21 -1.74 3.96
CA VAL A 81 3.74 -2.92 3.29
C VAL A 81 5.25 -2.82 3.30
N THR A 82 5.90 -3.86 3.80
CA THR A 82 7.36 -3.94 3.94
C THR A 82 7.91 -5.07 3.09
N MET A 83 9.06 -4.85 2.47
CA MET A 83 9.83 -5.91 1.83
C MET A 83 10.60 -6.68 2.90
N GLY A 84 10.43 -8.00 2.94
CA GLY A 84 11.25 -8.88 3.77
C GLY A 84 12.62 -9.13 3.14
N GLU A 85 13.52 -9.77 3.90
CA GLU A 85 14.86 -10.15 3.42
C GLU A 85 14.83 -11.11 2.22
N ASP A 86 13.74 -11.86 2.09
CA ASP A 86 13.47 -12.75 0.96
C ASP A 86 12.95 -12.03 -0.30
N GLY A 87 12.92 -10.69 -0.29
CA GLY A 87 12.47 -9.85 -1.40
C GLY A 87 10.96 -9.82 -1.58
N LYS A 88 10.18 -10.45 -0.69
CA LYS A 88 8.72 -10.47 -0.78
C LYS A 88 8.09 -9.34 0.01
N TYR A 89 6.99 -8.80 -0.52
CA TYR A 89 6.25 -7.72 0.11
C TYR A 89 5.14 -8.30 0.99
N ARG A 90 5.10 -7.88 2.25
CA ARG A 90 4.12 -8.33 3.24
C ARG A 90 3.42 -7.14 3.87
N VAL A 91 2.15 -7.33 4.17
CA VAL A 91 1.37 -6.37 4.97
C VAL A 91 1.99 -6.31 6.37
N SER A 92 2.27 -5.09 6.85
CA SER A 92 2.72 -4.85 8.22
C SER A 92 1.52 -4.74 9.15
N ASP A 93 1.77 -5.00 10.43
CA ASP A 93 0.91 -4.69 11.58
C ASP A 93 0.65 -3.19 11.79
N ARG A 94 1.29 -2.31 11.00
CA ARG A 94 1.11 -0.88 11.07
C ARG A 94 0.07 -0.39 10.07
N PHE A 95 -0.93 0.31 10.57
CA PHE A 95 -1.87 1.08 9.76
C PHE A 95 -2.19 2.41 10.44
N MET A 96 -2.71 3.36 9.67
CA MET A 96 -3.14 4.68 10.15
C MET A 96 -4.42 5.11 9.44
N LEU A 97 -5.36 5.66 10.21
CA LEU A 97 -6.52 6.36 9.65
C LEU A 97 -6.12 7.79 9.28
N GLY A 98 -6.50 8.26 8.09
CA GLY A 98 -6.14 9.59 7.57
C GLY A 98 -5.33 9.58 6.29
#